data_AF-A0A4D9EEU4-F1
#
_entry.id   AF-A0A4D9EEU4-F1
#
_cell.length_a   1.000
_cell.length_b   1.000
_cell.length_c   1.000
_cell.angle_alpha   90.00
_cell.angle_beta   90.00
_cell.angle_gamma   90.00
#
_symmetry.space_group_name_H-M   'P 1'
#
loop_
_entity.id
_entity.type
_entity.pdbx_description
1 polymer ?
#
loop_
_entity_poly.entity_id
_entity_poly.type
_entity_poly.pdbx_seq_one_letter_code
_entity_poly.pdbx_strand_id
1 'polypeptide(L)'
;MISNSEVDQMSSLLDYKNEEVRFIENELENHKQKYFELQTFTRSLILAIKSDDKEQQQALLSDLPPELEEMDFNHASPEPDDTSFSLSSLSEKNASDSL
;
A
#
# COMPACT_ATOMS: atom_id res chain seq x y z
N MET A 1 33.08 -25.11 -13.12
CA MET A 1 31.87 -25.96 -13.08
C MET A 1 31.11 -25.54 -11.83
N ILE A 2 29.82 -25.24 -11.95
CA ILE A 2 28.99 -24.93 -10.79
C ILE A 2 28.88 -26.20 -9.94
N SER A 3 29.09 -26.08 -8.64
CA SER A 3 29.03 -27.18 -7.69
C SER A 3 27.57 -27.57 -7.44
N ASN A 4 27.26 -28.85 -7.21
CA ASN A 4 25.90 -29.27 -6.90
C ASN A 4 25.29 -28.48 -5.71
N SER A 5 26.10 -28.12 -4.71
CA SER A 5 25.67 -27.27 -3.60
C SER A 5 25.26 -25.86 -4.03
N GLU A 6 25.87 -25.28 -5.06
CA GLU A 6 25.50 -23.95 -5.57
C GLU A 6 24.17 -24.04 -6.33
N VAL A 7 23.92 -25.15 -7.04
CA VAL A 7 22.63 -25.43 -7.71
C VAL A 7 21.50 -25.59 -6.68
N ASP A 8 21.72 -26.34 -5.61
CA ASP A 8 20.70 -26.57 -4.56
C ASP A 8 20.36 -25.27 -3.82
N GLN A 9 21.36 -24.42 -3.56
CA GLN A 9 21.15 -23.08 -2.98
C GLN A 9 20.34 -22.18 -3.92
N MET A 10 20.67 -22.17 -5.22
CA MET A 10 19.91 -21.43 -6.22
C MET A 10 18.47 -21.92 -6.34
N SER A 11 18.24 -23.24 -6.27
CA SER A 11 16.89 -23.81 -6.26
C SER A 11 16.09 -23.34 -5.06
N SER A 12 16.67 -23.41 -3.86
CA SER A 12 15.99 -22.97 -2.62
C SER A 12 15.63 -21.48 -2.65
N LEU A 13 16.53 -20.65 -3.20
CA LEU A 13 16.28 -19.22 -3.36
C LEU A 13 15.15 -18.96 -4.36
N LEU A 14 15.10 -19.72 -5.46
CA LEU A 14 14.04 -19.61 -6.46
C LEU A 14 12.68 -20.01 -5.86
N ASP A 15 12.63 -21.08 -5.08
CA ASP A 15 11.41 -21.52 -4.39
C ASP A 15 10.90 -20.46 -3.40
N TYR A 16 11.81 -19.88 -2.61
CA TYR A 16 11.48 -18.78 -1.70
C TYR A 16 10.93 -17.57 -2.45
N LYS A 17 11.60 -17.13 -3.53
CA LYS A 17 11.15 -16.00 -4.34
C LYS A 17 9.79 -16.25 -5.00
N ASN A 18 9.52 -17.48 -5.43
CA ASN A 18 8.22 -17.85 -5.97
C ASN A 18 7.11 -17.78 -4.92
N GLU A 19 7.38 -18.18 -3.68
CA GLU A 19 6.42 -18.03 -2.58
C GLU A 19 6.16 -16.56 -2.24
N GLU A 20 7.21 -15.73 -2.21
CA GLU A 20 7.08 -14.29 -1.97
C GLU A 20 6.21 -13.62 -3.05
N VAL A 21 6.40 -13.99 -4.33
CA VAL A 21 5.55 -13.50 -5.43
C VAL A 21 4.10 -13.92 -5.23
N ARG A 22 3.83 -15.20 -4.92
CA ARG A 22 2.46 -15.68 -4.65
C ARG A 22 1.79 -14.94 -3.51
N PHE A 23 2.54 -14.69 -2.44
CA PHE A 23 2.05 -13.92 -1.29
C PHE A 23 1.65 -12.50 -1.72
N ILE A 24 2.54 -11.79 -2.43
CA ILE A 24 2.26 -10.43 -2.91
C ILE A 24 1.06 -10.40 -3.86
N GLU A 25 0.93 -11.37 -4.76
CA GLU A 25 -0.21 -11.49 -5.66
C GLU A 25 -1.53 -11.68 -4.91
N ASN A 26 -1.53 -12.51 -3.86
CA ASN A 26 -2.70 -12.71 -3.00
C ASN A 26 -3.08 -11.42 -2.25
N GLU A 27 -2.11 -10.74 -1.65
CA GLU A 27 -2.36 -9.48 -0.95
C GLU A 27 -2.88 -8.40 -1.91
N LEU A 28 -2.32 -8.32 -3.12
CA LEU A 28 -2.80 -7.40 -4.15
C LEU A 28 -4.26 -7.69 -4.53
N GLU A 29 -4.63 -8.96 -4.69
CA GLU A 29 -6.00 -9.32 -5.02
C GLU A 29 -6.96 -9.01 -3.87
N ASN A 30 -6.54 -9.24 -2.62
CA ASN A 30 -7.29 -8.82 -1.43
C ASN A 30 -7.53 -7.31 -1.43
N HIS A 31 -6.49 -6.51 -1.69
CA HIS A 31 -6.62 -5.05 -1.76
C HIS A 31 -7.52 -4.57 -2.89
N LYS A 32 -7.50 -5.21 -4.07
CA LYS A 32 -8.43 -4.88 -5.15
C LYS A 32 -9.88 -5.13 -4.75
N GLN A 33 -10.15 -6.24 -4.08
CA GLN A 33 -11.50 -6.58 -3.63
C GLN A 33 -12.00 -5.55 -2.61
N LYS A 34 -11.19 -5.22 -1.60
CA LYS A 34 -11.48 -4.18 -0.61
C LYS A 34 -11.75 -2.82 -1.26
N TYR A 35 -10.91 -2.43 -2.23
CA TYR A 35 -11.12 -1.19 -2.97
C TYR A 35 -12.43 -1.18 -3.76
N PHE A 36 -12.78 -2.31 -4.39
CA PHE A 36 -14.03 -2.45 -5.12
C PHE A 36 -15.26 -2.33 -4.21
N GLU A 37 -15.21 -2.95 -3.04
CA GLU A 37 -16.25 -2.84 -2.00
C GLU A 37 -16.41 -1.40 -1.52
N LEU A 38 -15.29 -0.74 -1.16
CA LEU A 38 -15.30 0.66 -0.74
C LEU A 38 -15.81 1.60 -1.84
N GLN A 39 -15.43 1.37 -3.09
CA GLN A 39 -15.92 2.15 -4.23
C GLN A 39 -17.44 1.97 -4.40
N THR A 40 -17.93 0.73 -4.28
CA THR A 40 -19.35 0.40 -4.42
C THR A 40 -20.18 1.03 -3.30
N PHE A 41 -19.71 0.90 -2.06
CA PHE A 41 -20.28 1.57 -0.89
C PHE A 41 -20.37 3.09 -1.10
N THR A 42 -19.25 3.73 -1.46
CA THR A 42 -19.18 5.19 -1.63
C THR A 42 -20.15 5.67 -2.71
N ARG A 43 -20.21 4.98 -3.85
CA ARG A 43 -21.15 5.31 -4.93
C ARG A 43 -22.60 5.18 -4.46
N SER A 44 -22.92 4.11 -3.74
CA SER A 44 -24.28 3.86 -3.22
C SER A 44 -24.69 4.93 -2.21
N LEU A 45 -23.78 5.31 -1.31
CA LEU A 45 -24.01 6.37 -0.33
C LEU A 45 -24.22 7.73 -1.00
N ILE A 46 -23.39 8.09 -1.98
CA ILE A 46 -23.56 9.34 -2.74
C ILE A 46 -24.92 9.38 -3.43
N LEU A 47 -25.37 8.26 -4.04
CA LEU A 47 -26.68 8.19 -4.68
C LEU A 47 -27.81 8.40 -3.66
N ALA A 48 -27.76 7.71 -2.52
CA ALA A 48 -28.75 7.84 -1.45
C ALA A 48 -28.80 9.27 -0.86
N ILE A 49 -27.65 9.93 -0.74
CA ILE A 49 -27.58 11.34 -0.32
C ILE A 49 -28.23 12.25 -1.36
N LYS A 50 -27.92 12.04 -2.65
CA LYS A 50 -28.46 12.86 -3.74
C LYS A 50 -29.97 12.71 -3.92
N SER A 51 -30.53 11.54 -3.57
CA SER A 51 -31.97 11.30 -3.59
C SER A 51 -32.67 11.65 -2.27
N ASP A 52 -31.93 12.12 -1.26
CA ASP A 52 -32.40 12.32 0.12
C ASP A 52 -33.06 11.07 0.75
N ASP A 53 -32.63 9.88 0.33
CA ASP A 53 -33.11 8.60 0.85
C ASP A 53 -32.47 8.32 2.22
N LYS A 54 -33.14 8.76 3.29
CA LYS A 54 -32.64 8.61 4.67
C LYS A 54 -32.59 7.17 5.14
N GLU A 55 -33.49 6.31 4.65
CA GLU A 55 -33.53 4.90 5.03
C GLU A 55 -32.32 4.17 4.44
N GLN A 56 -32.04 4.38 3.15
CA GLN A 56 -30.87 3.80 2.50
C GLN A 56 -29.56 4.36 3.06
N GLN A 57 -29.49 5.65 3.37
CA GLN A 57 -28.34 6.25 4.06
C GLN A 57 -28.06 5.53 5.39
N GLN A 58 -29.09 5.34 6.22
CA GLN A 58 -28.91 4.68 7.52
C GLN A 58 -28.53 3.21 7.35
N ALA A 59 -29.13 2.49 6.40
CA ALA A 59 -28.80 1.10 6.12
C ALA A 59 -27.32 0.95 5.73
N LEU A 60 -26.83 1.78 4.81
CA LEU A 60 -25.43 1.78 4.39
C LEU A 60 -24.48 2.15 5.53
N LEU A 61 -24.79 3.19 6.31
CA LEU A 61 -23.94 3.61 7.45
C LEU A 61 -23.93 2.61 8.61
N SER A 62 -24.90 1.69 8.68
CA SER A 62 -24.93 0.64 9.70
C SER A 62 -24.10 -0.59 9.30
N ASP A 63 -23.73 -0.70 8.02
CA ASP A 63 -22.97 -1.79 7.41
C ASP A 63 -21.73 -1.20 6.72
N LEU A 64 -20.86 -0.58 7.52
CA LEU A 64 -19.66 0.06 7.02
C LEU A 64 -18.65 -0.99 6.54
N PRO A 65 -17.97 -0.76 5.41
CA PRO A 65 -16.79 -1.54 5.05
C PRO A 65 -15.79 -1.56 6.21
N PRO A 66 -15.18 -2.71 6.56
CA PRO A 66 -14.25 -2.83 7.69
C PRO A 66 -13.12 -1.79 7.69
N GLU A 67 -12.66 -1.38 6.51
CA GLU A 67 -11.63 -0.35 6.33
C GLU A 67 -12.04 1.02 6.89
N LEU A 68 -13.33 1.31 6.95
CA LEU A 68 -13.87 2.56 7.49
C LEU A 68 -14.16 2.49 8.99
N GLU A 69 -14.39 1.30 9.55
CA GLU A 69 -14.62 1.11 10.98
C GLU A 69 -13.37 1.45 11.81
N GLU A 70 -12.19 1.16 11.27
CA GLU A 70 -10.91 1.42 11.94
C GLU A 70 -10.39 2.86 11.71
N MET A 71 -11.04 3.63 10.85
CA MET A 71 -10.57 4.96 10.47
C MET A 71 -11.03 6.01 11.50
N ASP A 72 -10.10 6.51 12.31
CA ASP A 72 -10.40 7.62 13.23
C ASP A 72 -10.49 8.96 12.47
N PHE A 73 -11.70 9.28 12.02
CA PHE A 73 -11.98 10.56 11.35
C PHE A 73 -11.75 11.80 12.23
N ASN A 74 -11.54 11.63 13.54
CA ASN A 74 -11.25 12.74 14.45
C ASN A 74 -9.77 13.17 14.43
N HIS A 75 -8.89 12.42 13.76
CA HIS A 75 -7.45 12.67 13.69
C HIS A 75 -6.90 12.82 12.26
N ALA A 76 -7.77 13.16 11.28
CA ALA A 76 -7.48 13.18 9.83
C ALA A 76 -6.39 14.18 9.35
N SER A 77 -5.57 14.75 10.22
CA SER A 77 -4.36 15.47 9.82
C SER A 77 -3.19 14.94 10.62
N PRO A 78 -2.38 14.01 10.09
CA PRO A 78 -0.98 14.01 10.47
C PRO A 78 -0.46 15.40 10.07
N GLU A 79 0.05 16.18 11.02
CA GLU A 79 0.94 17.28 10.64
C GLU A 79 1.99 16.70 9.69
N PRO A 80 2.36 17.38 8.59
CA PRO A 80 3.37 16.86 7.70
C PRO A 80 4.65 16.67 8.51
N ASP A 81 5.02 15.41 8.76
CA ASP A 81 6.30 15.09 9.38
C ASP A 81 7.38 15.78 8.54
N ASP A 82 8.11 16.72 9.15
CA ASP A 82 9.27 17.46 8.61
C ASP A 82 10.46 16.51 8.35
N THR A 83 10.23 15.36 7.73
CA THR A 83 11.28 14.45 7.26
C THR A 83 11.76 14.91 5.89
N SER A 84 12.27 16.15 5.82
CA SER A 84 13.09 16.57 4.70
C SER A 84 14.33 15.67 4.67
N PHE A 85 14.41 14.77 3.70
CA PHE A 85 15.63 14.05 3.40
C PHE A 85 16.65 15.07 2.87
N SER A 86 17.50 15.57 3.77
CA SER A 86 18.69 16.33 3.39
C SER A 86 19.70 15.38 2.77
N LEU A 87 19.65 15.24 1.44
CA LEU A 87 20.70 14.62 0.65
C LEU A 87 21.93 15.55 0.62
N SER A 88 22.75 15.49 1.66
CA SER A 88 24.08 16.08 1.62
C SER A 88 24.98 15.22 0.74
N SER A 89 25.04 15.57 -0.54
CA SER A 89 25.99 15.07 -1.52
C SER A 89 27.42 15.48 -1.13
N LEU A 90 28.15 14.66 -0.38
CA LEU A 90 29.61 14.80 -0.29
C LEU A 90 30.24 14.11 -1.51
N SER A 91 30.40 14.88 -2.58
CA SER A 91 31.38 14.59 -3.63
C SER A 91 32.76 15.00 -3.12
N GLU A 92 33.56 14.04 -2.67
CA GLU A 92 34.96 14.27 -2.33
C GLU A 92 35.77 14.57 -3.60
N LYS A 93 35.90 15.87 -3.87
CA LYS A 93 37.14 16.59 -4.19
C LYS A 93 38.19 15.82 -5.03
N ASN A 94 38.08 15.93 -6.35
CA ASN A 94 39.26 15.91 -7.22
C ASN A 94 40.10 17.17 -6.93
N ALA A 95 41.27 17.00 -6.31
CA ALA A 95 42.29 18.04 -6.28
C ALA A 95 43.13 17.93 -7.57
N SER A 96 42.87 18.82 -8.52
CA SER A 96 43.83 19.19 -9.56
C SER A 96 44.44 20.53 -9.18
N ASP A 97 45.76 20.58 -9.07
CA ASP A 97 46.65 21.74 -9.33
C ASP A 97 48.08 21.20 -9.14
N SER A 98 48.87 20.91 -10.19
CA SER A 98 49.58 21.86 -11.06
C SER A 98 50.28 22.99 -10.29
N LEU A 99 51.56 22.76 -9.96
CA LEU A 99 52.69 23.70 -10.11
C LEU A 99 54.01 22.93 -9.99
#